data_AF-A0A2E0UG09-F1
#
_entry.id   AF-A0A2E0UG09-F1
#
_cell.length_a   1.000
_cell.length_b   1.000
_cell.length_c   1.000
_cell.angle_alpha   90.00
_cell.angle_beta   90.00
_cell.angle_gamma   90.00
#
_symmetry.space_group_name_H-M   'P 1'
#
loop_
_entity.id
_entity.type
_entity.pdbx_description
1 polymer ?
#
loop_
_entity_poly.entity_id
_entity_poly.type
_entity_poly.pdbx_seq_one_letter_code
_entity_poly.pdbx_strand_id
1 'polypeptide(L)'
;MLRFLTILTLTITFTVPIFCQTTITVDPNAANESPTVKRTIMGAINVAQPGDKVKVLPGTYFEKIQLADKYITVEGSGAEMTTIFSLSNDYAVDMQTGKLKWFQISSSGDGVYLRGDAFITNCVIEACNGSGLYLDENAVVHQCLVQNNGGTGVYFATSSPTVTNVISVGNVVHGFYGGSSFGYYNIDYCASFGNGKNDLWFNKGGHFIETDPKIVEGQYNLASSSDCRNSGNPGLKDPDGSSSSMGYYGGPEAPTFPVIIEATPVLNADGTITIKAKAVSRY
;
A
#
# COMPACT_ATOMS: atom_id res chain seq x y z
N MET A 1 -15.53 -69.05 0.95
CA MET A 1 -14.87 -68.11 1.89
C MET A 1 -15.19 -66.69 1.42
N LEU A 2 -16.25 -66.10 1.96
CA LEU A 2 -16.74 -64.78 1.55
C LEU A 2 -15.83 -63.71 2.19
N ARG A 3 -15.03 -63.00 1.39
CA ARG A 3 -14.17 -61.89 1.87
C ARG A 3 -15.02 -60.62 1.95
N PHE A 4 -15.26 -60.13 3.16
CA PHE A 4 -15.84 -58.81 3.38
C PHE A 4 -14.78 -57.74 3.09
N LEU A 5 -15.08 -56.85 2.14
CA LEU A 5 -14.30 -55.65 1.87
C LEU A 5 -14.78 -54.55 2.82
N THR A 6 -14.00 -54.26 3.86
CA THR A 6 -14.26 -53.14 4.78
C THR A 6 -13.82 -51.85 4.10
N ILE A 7 -14.77 -51.03 3.63
CA ILE A 7 -14.48 -49.69 3.10
C ILE A 7 -14.39 -48.74 4.29
N LEU A 8 -13.17 -48.26 4.58
CA LEU A 8 -12.92 -47.24 5.58
C LEU A 8 -13.15 -45.86 4.92
N THR A 9 -14.30 -45.25 5.16
CA THR A 9 -14.56 -43.86 4.74
C THR A 9 -13.90 -42.89 5.72
N LEU A 10 -12.90 -42.15 5.25
CA LEU A 10 -12.30 -41.03 5.97
C LEU A 10 -13.11 -39.76 5.71
N THR A 11 -13.87 -39.31 6.71
CA THR A 11 -14.58 -38.03 6.65
C THR A 11 -13.67 -36.93 7.19
N ILE A 12 -13.16 -36.06 6.33
CA ILE A 12 -12.40 -34.86 6.72
C ILE A 12 -13.40 -33.70 6.84
N THR A 13 -13.76 -33.32 8.06
CA THR A 13 -14.52 -32.10 8.34
C THR A 13 -13.59 -30.90 8.39
N PHE A 14 -13.66 -30.03 7.38
CA PHE A 14 -13.07 -28.69 7.44
C PHE A 14 -14.04 -27.76 8.17
N THR A 15 -13.78 -27.47 9.45
CA THR A 15 -14.40 -26.33 10.11
C THR A 15 -13.63 -25.08 9.71
N VAL A 16 -14.13 -24.31 8.75
CA VAL A 16 -13.62 -22.97 8.50
C VAL A 16 -14.26 -22.07 9.56
N PRO A 17 -13.51 -21.54 10.55
CA PRO A 17 -14.08 -20.54 11.43
C PRO A 17 -14.52 -19.35 10.58
N ILE A 18 -15.83 -19.10 10.55
CA ILE A 18 -16.40 -17.89 9.95
C ILE A 18 -16.11 -16.79 10.95
N PHE A 19 -14.92 -16.19 10.85
CA PHE A 19 -14.65 -14.94 11.52
C PHE A 19 -15.48 -13.87 10.82
N CYS A 20 -16.40 -13.23 11.56
CA CYS A 20 -17.07 -12.05 11.05
C CYS A 20 -15.98 -11.01 10.82
N GLN A 21 -15.82 -10.52 9.59
CA GLN A 21 -14.88 -9.44 9.30
C GLN A 21 -15.22 -8.25 10.19
N THR A 22 -14.31 -7.92 11.11
CA THR A 22 -14.45 -6.74 11.96
C THR A 22 -13.56 -5.61 11.48
N THR A 23 -13.86 -4.41 11.92
CA THR A 23 -13.00 -3.24 11.71
C THR A 23 -12.46 -2.79 13.04
N ILE A 24 -11.14 -2.75 13.15
CA ILE A 24 -10.41 -2.16 14.27
C ILE A 24 -9.95 -0.79 13.83
N THR A 25 -10.28 0.24 14.61
CA THR A 25 -9.87 1.62 14.35
C THR A 25 -8.57 1.91 15.09
N VAL A 26 -7.62 2.55 14.42
CA VAL A 26 -6.43 3.11 15.03
C VAL A 26 -6.64 4.62 15.14
N ASP A 27 -6.74 5.12 16.36
CA ASP A 27 -6.87 6.54 16.70
C ASP A 27 -5.78 6.92 17.70
N PRO A 28 -4.75 7.68 17.29
CA PRO A 28 -3.61 7.99 18.13
C PRO A 28 -4.01 8.90 19.30
N ASN A 29 -5.17 9.54 19.22
CA ASN A 29 -5.72 10.44 20.23
C ASN A 29 -6.85 9.81 21.05
N ALA A 30 -7.13 8.51 20.87
CA ALA A 30 -8.21 7.84 21.59
C ALA A 30 -8.06 8.00 23.10
N ALA A 31 -9.14 8.42 23.78
CA ALA A 31 -9.13 8.57 25.24
C ALA A 31 -8.88 7.24 25.96
N ASN A 32 -9.40 6.13 25.43
CA ASN A 32 -9.20 4.78 25.93
C ASN A 32 -9.08 3.78 24.78
N GLU A 33 -8.28 2.73 24.97
CA GLU A 33 -8.25 1.59 24.05
C GLU A 33 -9.36 0.58 24.35
N SER A 34 -9.73 -0.20 23.35
CA SER A 34 -10.67 -1.32 23.43
C SER A 34 -10.25 -2.42 22.45
N PRO A 35 -10.99 -3.54 22.33
CA PRO A 35 -10.73 -4.53 21.28
C PRO A 35 -10.88 -3.97 19.85
N THR A 36 -11.71 -2.95 19.64
CA THR A 36 -11.99 -2.37 18.31
C THR A 36 -11.41 -0.97 18.11
N VAL A 37 -10.71 -0.42 19.12
CA VAL A 37 -10.02 0.87 19.05
C VAL A 37 -8.65 0.75 19.70
N LYS A 38 -7.58 1.08 18.96
CA LYS A 38 -6.19 1.06 19.42
C LYS A 38 -5.53 2.39 19.14
N ARG A 39 -4.49 2.76 19.90
CA ARG A 39 -3.71 3.97 19.62
C ARG A 39 -2.59 3.75 18.61
N THR A 40 -2.12 2.50 18.50
CA THR A 40 -1.00 2.12 17.65
C THR A 40 -1.45 1.19 16.54
N ILE A 41 -0.76 1.24 15.40
CA ILE A 41 -1.04 0.36 14.27
C ILE A 41 -0.71 -1.08 14.66
N MET A 42 0.43 -1.31 15.32
CA MET A 42 0.79 -2.65 15.79
C MET A 42 -0.18 -3.17 16.86
N GLY A 43 -0.72 -2.29 17.72
CA GLY A 43 -1.73 -2.66 18.69
C GLY A 43 -3.00 -3.23 18.03
N ALA A 44 -3.40 -2.67 16.89
CA ALA A 44 -4.54 -3.18 16.10
C ALA A 44 -4.20 -4.48 15.37
N ILE A 45 -3.03 -4.55 14.71
CA ILE A 45 -2.57 -5.77 14.02
C ILE A 45 -2.51 -6.96 14.99
N ASN A 46 -2.03 -6.74 16.22
CA ASN A 46 -1.87 -7.80 17.21
C ASN A 46 -3.20 -8.46 17.63
N VAL A 47 -4.28 -7.68 17.73
CA VAL A 47 -5.61 -8.20 18.11
C VAL A 47 -6.44 -8.67 16.92
N ALA A 48 -6.11 -8.21 15.71
CA ALA A 48 -6.82 -8.56 14.49
C ALA A 48 -6.75 -10.07 14.18
N GLN A 49 -7.88 -10.59 13.70
CA GLN A 49 -8.05 -11.94 13.19
C GLN A 49 -7.97 -11.95 11.66
N PRO A 50 -7.64 -13.10 11.03
CA PRO A 50 -7.65 -13.21 9.57
C PRO A 50 -8.98 -12.72 8.96
N GLY A 51 -8.88 -11.85 7.95
CA GLY A 51 -10.02 -11.22 7.27
C GLY A 51 -10.42 -9.85 7.84
N ASP A 52 -9.94 -9.46 9.03
CA ASP A 52 -10.24 -8.15 9.61
C ASP A 52 -9.67 -6.98 8.78
N LYS A 53 -10.23 -5.79 9.04
CA LYS A 53 -9.72 -4.51 8.56
C LYS A 53 -9.18 -3.68 9.72
N VAL A 54 -8.02 -3.08 9.52
CA VAL A 54 -7.43 -2.07 10.41
C VAL A 54 -7.53 -0.72 9.71
N LYS A 55 -8.42 0.14 10.19
CA LYS A 55 -8.60 1.52 9.68
C LYS A 55 -7.78 2.49 10.50
N VAL A 56 -6.83 3.17 9.87
CA VAL A 56 -5.91 4.07 10.54
C VAL A 56 -6.33 5.51 10.28
N LEU A 57 -6.71 6.22 11.36
CA LEU A 57 -7.08 7.64 11.30
C LEU A 57 -5.85 8.52 10.97
N PRO A 58 -6.08 9.76 10.52
CA PRO A 58 -4.99 10.69 10.22
C PRO A 58 -4.01 10.86 11.40
N GLY A 59 -2.73 10.93 11.08
CA GLY A 59 -1.66 11.07 12.05
C GLY A 59 -0.33 10.51 11.56
N THR A 60 0.72 10.80 12.32
CA THR A 60 2.05 10.23 12.14
C THR A 60 2.29 9.17 13.21
N TYR A 61 2.56 7.94 12.78
CA TYR A 61 2.77 6.79 13.64
C TYR A 61 4.24 6.44 13.65
N PHE A 62 4.88 6.67 14.80
CA PHE A 62 6.30 6.39 15.02
C PHE A 62 6.49 4.93 15.43
N GLU A 63 6.36 4.03 14.46
CA GLU A 63 6.32 2.58 14.69
C GLU A 63 7.00 1.82 13.54
N LYS A 64 7.53 0.63 13.85
CA LYS A 64 7.81 -0.39 12.84
C LYS A 64 6.58 -1.27 12.68
N ILE A 65 6.11 -1.44 11.45
CA ILE A 65 4.93 -2.27 11.15
C ILE A 65 5.38 -3.65 10.71
N GLN A 66 4.74 -4.69 11.25
CA GLN A 66 5.03 -6.08 10.90
C GLN A 66 3.75 -6.86 10.61
N LEU A 67 3.67 -7.46 9.43
CA LEU A 67 2.59 -8.36 8.98
C LEU A 67 3.20 -9.70 8.54
N ALA A 68 3.63 -10.51 9.51
CA ALA A 68 4.30 -11.78 9.24
C ALA A 68 3.31 -12.90 8.85
N ASP A 69 2.17 -13.00 9.54
CA ASP A 69 1.24 -14.14 9.44
C ASP A 69 -0.24 -13.71 9.54
N LYS A 70 -0.53 -12.47 9.15
CA LYS A 70 -1.84 -11.83 9.28
C LYS A 70 -2.44 -11.51 7.91
N TYR A 71 -3.41 -12.31 7.50
CA TYR A 71 -4.23 -12.07 6.30
C TYR A 71 -5.31 -11.01 6.56
N ILE A 72 -4.89 -9.78 6.85
CA ILE A 72 -5.76 -8.64 7.14
C ILE A 72 -5.53 -7.53 6.12
N THR A 73 -6.43 -6.54 6.08
CA THR A 73 -6.21 -5.30 5.32
C THR A 73 -5.96 -4.15 6.29
N VAL A 74 -4.84 -3.46 6.13
CA VAL A 74 -4.49 -2.25 6.87
C VAL A 74 -4.61 -1.06 5.91
N GLU A 75 -5.49 -0.12 6.23
CA GLU A 75 -5.82 1.02 5.38
C GLU A 75 -5.64 2.35 6.12
N GLY A 76 -4.77 3.21 5.58
CA GLY A 76 -4.59 4.58 6.04
C GLY A 76 -5.74 5.48 5.59
N SER A 77 -5.76 6.72 6.06
CA SER A 77 -6.75 7.72 5.63
C SER A 77 -6.31 8.49 4.37
N GLY A 78 -5.29 8.02 3.66
CA GLY A 78 -4.60 8.71 2.57
C GLY A 78 -3.14 9.00 2.94
N ALA A 79 -2.24 9.00 1.96
CA ALA A 79 -0.81 9.23 2.18
C ALA A 79 -0.54 10.69 2.58
N GLU A 80 -1.42 11.59 2.20
CA GLU A 80 -1.43 13.00 2.62
C GLU A 80 -1.79 13.15 4.11
N MET A 81 -2.41 12.14 4.71
CA MET A 81 -3.04 12.23 6.04
C MET A 81 -2.48 11.22 7.05
N THR A 82 -1.90 10.11 6.58
CA THR A 82 -1.46 9.00 7.43
C THR A 82 -0.04 8.59 7.07
N THR A 83 0.89 8.87 7.98
CA THR A 83 2.31 8.56 7.82
C THR A 83 2.72 7.44 8.76
N ILE A 84 3.40 6.42 8.23
CA ILE A 84 4.21 5.48 9.01
C ILE A 84 5.64 6.00 8.97
N PHE A 85 6.21 6.30 10.14
CA PHE A 85 7.61 6.73 10.26
C PHE A 85 8.38 5.78 11.18
N SER A 86 9.37 5.07 10.65
CA SER A 86 10.28 4.29 11.49
C SER A 86 11.58 5.02 11.78
N LEU A 87 11.94 5.08 13.06
CA LEU A 87 13.22 5.62 13.54
C LEU A 87 14.34 4.57 13.53
N SER A 88 14.05 3.31 13.18
CA SER A 88 15.08 2.28 13.08
C SER A 88 15.91 2.43 11.81
N ASN A 89 17.17 1.99 11.84
CA ASN A 89 18.00 1.82 10.63
C ASN A 89 17.64 0.56 9.81
N ASP A 90 16.44 0.04 10.03
CA ASP A 90 15.85 -1.16 9.40
C ASP A 90 14.60 -0.71 8.61
N TYR A 91 13.83 -1.66 8.07
CA TYR A 91 12.59 -1.38 7.34
C TYR A 91 11.52 -0.73 8.24
N ALA A 92 10.80 0.26 7.72
CA ALA A 92 9.62 0.80 8.40
C ALA A 92 8.44 -0.17 8.39
N VAL A 93 8.30 -0.95 7.33
CA VAL A 93 7.26 -1.96 7.17
C VAL A 93 7.89 -3.28 6.73
N ASP A 94 7.58 -4.37 7.41
CA ASP A 94 8.02 -5.74 7.08
C ASP A 94 6.77 -6.62 6.90
N MET A 95 6.51 -7.06 5.67
CA MET A 95 5.34 -7.86 5.33
C MET A 95 5.73 -9.17 4.65
N GLN A 96 5.11 -10.25 5.13
CA GLN A 96 5.10 -11.56 4.48
C GLN A 96 3.70 -11.93 3.99
N THR A 97 2.65 -11.35 4.56
CA THR A 97 1.25 -11.58 4.16
C THR A 97 0.42 -10.30 4.31
N GLY A 98 -0.87 -10.39 3.95
CA GLY A 98 -1.83 -9.32 4.17
C GLY A 98 -1.72 -8.19 3.16
N LYS A 99 -2.50 -7.14 3.40
CA LYS A 99 -2.61 -5.99 2.51
C LYS A 99 -2.38 -4.67 3.24
N LEU A 100 -1.58 -3.78 2.65
CA LEU A 100 -1.34 -2.43 3.14
C LEU A 100 -1.68 -1.41 2.04
N LYS A 101 -2.44 -0.36 2.36
CA LYS A 101 -2.76 0.73 1.42
C LYS A 101 -2.98 2.08 2.06
N TRP A 102 -2.82 3.14 1.28
CA TRP A 102 -3.15 4.53 1.62
C TRP A 102 -2.29 5.15 2.72
N PHE A 103 -1.00 4.81 2.73
CA PHE A 103 -0.01 5.39 3.63
C PHE A 103 1.07 6.15 2.88
N GLN A 104 1.57 7.22 3.51
CA GLN A 104 2.94 7.65 3.31
C GLN A 104 3.84 6.83 4.24
N ILE A 105 4.95 6.32 3.72
CA ILE A 105 5.90 5.48 4.46
C ILE A 105 7.29 6.09 4.32
N SER A 106 7.92 6.38 5.46
CA SER A 106 9.27 6.94 5.56
C SER A 106 10.09 6.24 6.65
N SER A 107 11.41 6.26 6.53
CA SER A 107 12.28 5.50 7.44
C SER A 107 13.67 6.11 7.60
N SER A 108 14.26 5.95 8.79
CA SER A 108 15.70 6.19 9.00
C SER A 108 16.58 5.08 8.41
N GLY A 109 15.98 3.97 7.95
CA GLY A 109 16.59 2.93 7.13
C GLY A 109 15.86 2.79 5.79
N ASP A 110 15.59 1.55 5.38
CA ASP A 110 14.78 1.22 4.21
C ASP A 110 13.27 1.41 4.50
N GLY A 111 12.45 1.60 3.46
CA GLY A 111 11.02 1.82 3.59
C GLY A 111 10.22 0.56 3.90
N VAL A 112 10.09 -0.32 2.93
CA VAL A 112 9.25 -1.52 3.01
C VAL A 112 10.02 -2.74 2.55
N TYR A 113 9.94 -3.82 3.33
CA TYR A 113 10.41 -5.14 2.97
C TYR A 113 9.24 -6.09 2.73
N LEU A 114 9.17 -6.66 1.53
CA LEU A 114 8.16 -7.64 1.15
C LEU A 114 8.84 -9.01 0.90
N ARG A 115 8.55 -9.96 1.78
CA ARG A 115 9.20 -11.28 1.85
C ARG A 115 8.19 -12.43 1.92
N GLY A 116 7.09 -12.31 1.20
CA GLY A 116 6.11 -13.38 1.02
C GLY A 116 4.99 -12.95 0.08
N ASP A 117 3.80 -13.55 0.23
CA ASP A 117 2.57 -13.21 -0.48
C ASP A 117 1.93 -11.90 0.06
N ALA A 118 2.75 -10.89 0.32
CA ALA A 118 2.32 -9.58 0.78
C ALA A 118 1.83 -8.71 -0.38
N PHE A 119 0.79 -7.91 -0.13
CA PHE A 119 0.23 -7.01 -1.12
C PHE A 119 0.26 -5.55 -0.63
N ILE A 120 1.04 -4.70 -1.30
CA ILE A 120 1.00 -3.25 -1.09
C ILE A 120 0.36 -2.57 -2.31
N THR A 121 -0.55 -1.63 -2.06
CA THR A 121 -1.16 -0.85 -3.13
C THR A 121 -1.42 0.58 -2.71
N ASN A 122 -1.36 1.54 -3.65
CA ASN A 122 -1.74 2.93 -3.38
C ASN A 122 -1.05 3.46 -2.13
N CYS A 123 0.27 3.33 -2.05
CA CYS A 123 1.11 3.92 -1.01
C CYS A 123 2.13 4.86 -1.64
N VAL A 124 2.59 5.83 -0.84
CA VAL A 124 3.74 6.68 -1.16
C VAL A 124 4.89 6.25 -0.27
N ILE A 125 6.00 5.83 -0.85
CA ILE A 125 7.21 5.44 -0.13
C ILE A 125 8.28 6.46 -0.46
N GLU A 126 8.60 7.31 0.52
CA GLU A 126 9.47 8.45 0.30
C GLU A 126 10.29 8.83 1.53
N ALA A 127 11.35 9.59 1.29
CA ALA A 127 12.25 10.07 2.33
C ALA A 127 12.77 8.96 3.26
N CYS A 128 12.92 7.75 2.73
CA CYS A 128 13.68 6.69 3.38
C CYS A 128 15.18 6.97 3.18
N ASN A 129 15.99 6.83 4.23
CA ASN A 129 17.45 6.95 4.09
C ASN A 129 18.03 5.85 3.19
N GLY A 130 17.40 4.66 3.20
CA GLY A 130 17.73 3.53 2.36
C GLY A 130 16.86 3.46 1.10
N SER A 131 16.65 2.25 0.62
CA SER A 131 15.76 1.94 -0.51
C SER A 131 14.30 2.08 -0.11
N GLY A 132 13.43 2.41 -1.08
CA GLY A 132 12.00 2.53 -0.84
C GLY A 132 11.33 1.17 -0.61
N LEU A 133 11.36 0.32 -1.63
CA LEU A 133 10.82 -1.04 -1.60
C LEU A 133 11.95 -2.06 -1.80
N TYR A 134 12.00 -3.06 -0.92
CA TYR A 134 12.86 -4.23 -1.05
C TYR A 134 11.97 -5.47 -1.25
N LEU A 135 12.10 -6.14 -2.40
CA LEU A 135 11.25 -7.26 -2.81
C LEU A 135 12.07 -8.54 -2.86
N ASP A 136 11.74 -9.51 -2.01
CA ASP A 136 12.51 -10.77 -1.90
C ASP A 136 11.70 -12.03 -2.22
N GLU A 137 10.38 -12.02 -2.15
CA GLU A 137 9.53 -13.18 -2.54
C GLU A 137 8.40 -12.77 -3.51
N ASN A 138 7.31 -13.55 -3.58
CA ASN A 138 6.16 -13.40 -4.49
C ASN A 138 5.27 -12.18 -4.15
N ALA A 139 5.87 -11.10 -3.69
CA ALA A 139 5.20 -9.87 -3.33
C ALA A 139 4.48 -9.27 -4.53
N VAL A 140 3.36 -8.60 -4.23
CA VAL A 140 2.57 -7.84 -5.21
C VAL A 140 2.63 -6.37 -4.83
N VAL A 141 3.06 -5.54 -5.77
CA VAL A 141 3.17 -4.07 -5.60
C VAL A 141 2.41 -3.40 -6.73
N HIS A 142 1.34 -2.69 -6.37
CA HIS A 142 0.49 -2.02 -7.34
C HIS A 142 0.32 -0.53 -7.04
N GLN A 143 0.25 0.32 -8.07
CA GLN A 143 -0.20 1.71 -7.91
C GLN A 143 0.51 2.49 -6.79
N CYS A 144 1.80 2.21 -6.58
CA CYS A 144 2.61 2.91 -5.58
C CYS A 144 3.42 4.02 -6.24
N LEU A 145 3.69 5.07 -5.47
CA LEU A 145 4.68 6.08 -5.80
C LEU A 145 5.89 5.89 -4.89
N VAL A 146 7.07 5.70 -5.47
CA VAL A 146 8.31 5.47 -4.75
C VAL A 146 9.29 6.56 -5.11
N GLN A 147 9.47 7.55 -4.23
CA GLN A 147 10.17 8.78 -4.60
C GLN A 147 11.16 9.27 -3.56
N ASN A 148 12.20 9.97 -4.01
CA ASN A 148 13.10 10.73 -3.15
C ASN A 148 13.71 9.92 -1.99
N ASN A 149 14.00 8.64 -2.22
CA ASN A 149 14.68 7.79 -1.25
C ASN A 149 16.20 7.85 -1.43
N GLY A 150 16.95 7.72 -0.33
CA GLY A 150 18.41 7.77 -0.30
C GLY A 150 19.09 6.57 -0.97
N GLY A 151 18.34 5.50 -1.23
CA GLY A 151 18.77 4.28 -1.92
C GLY A 151 18.12 4.09 -3.30
N THR A 152 17.80 2.84 -3.60
CA THR A 152 17.04 2.46 -4.80
C THR A 152 15.55 2.63 -4.52
N GLY A 153 14.76 3.08 -5.49
CA GLY A 153 13.31 3.11 -5.36
C GLY A 153 12.75 1.71 -5.13
N VAL A 154 12.86 0.83 -6.14
CA VAL A 154 12.41 -0.57 -6.05
C VAL A 154 13.58 -1.53 -6.27
N TYR A 155 13.98 -2.22 -5.21
CA TYR A 155 15.05 -3.21 -5.22
C TYR A 155 14.48 -4.64 -5.29
N PHE A 156 15.02 -5.45 -6.19
CA PHE A 156 14.66 -6.86 -6.40
C PHE A 156 15.81 -7.75 -5.94
N ALA A 157 15.57 -8.54 -4.89
CA ALA A 157 16.57 -9.41 -4.28
C ALA A 157 16.67 -10.77 -4.98
N THR A 158 15.74 -11.71 -4.74
CA THR A 158 15.95 -13.11 -5.17
C THR A 158 14.74 -13.86 -5.76
N SER A 159 13.69 -13.17 -6.22
CA SER A 159 12.43 -13.83 -6.68
C SER A 159 11.74 -13.16 -7.88
N SER A 160 10.53 -13.63 -8.19
CA SER A 160 9.65 -13.13 -9.26
C SER A 160 8.45 -12.34 -8.70
N PRO A 161 8.64 -11.18 -8.05
CA PRO A 161 7.51 -10.34 -7.62
C PRO A 161 6.73 -9.81 -8.82
N THR A 162 5.48 -9.41 -8.57
CA THR A 162 4.66 -8.70 -9.55
C THR A 162 4.62 -7.22 -9.19
N VAL A 163 5.08 -6.37 -10.10
CA VAL A 163 5.11 -4.92 -9.92
C VAL A 163 4.40 -4.28 -11.10
N THR A 164 3.33 -3.52 -10.85
CA THR A 164 2.50 -2.96 -11.91
C THR A 164 1.94 -1.60 -11.53
N ASN A 165 1.89 -0.65 -12.48
CA ASN A 165 1.41 0.72 -12.24
C ASN A 165 2.22 1.45 -11.16
N VAL A 166 3.49 1.11 -10.97
CA VAL A 166 4.37 1.77 -10.00
C VAL A 166 5.19 2.86 -10.66
N ILE A 167 5.32 4.00 -9.99
CA ILE A 167 6.21 5.10 -10.41
C ILE A 167 7.38 5.16 -9.44
N SER A 168 8.61 5.17 -9.95
CA SER A 168 9.84 5.32 -9.18
C SER A 168 10.65 6.53 -9.65
N VAL A 169 10.74 7.59 -8.83
CA VAL A 169 11.24 8.90 -9.30
C VAL A 169 12.14 9.60 -8.27
N GLY A 170 13.23 10.21 -8.72
CA GLY A 170 14.07 11.04 -7.85
C GLY A 170 14.81 10.28 -6.74
N ASN A 171 14.94 8.95 -6.83
CA ASN A 171 15.72 8.19 -5.86
C ASN A 171 17.22 8.37 -6.13
N VAL A 172 18.01 8.40 -5.06
CA VAL A 172 19.45 8.74 -5.14
C VAL A 172 20.26 7.70 -5.92
N VAL A 173 19.80 6.44 -5.98
CA VAL A 173 20.52 5.36 -6.68
C VAL A 173 19.80 4.95 -7.97
N HIS A 174 18.90 3.96 -7.93
CA HIS A 174 18.22 3.44 -9.11
C HIS A 174 16.71 3.62 -8.94
N GLY A 175 15.95 3.70 -10.04
CA GLY A 175 14.50 3.63 -9.99
C GLY A 175 14.02 2.21 -9.70
N PHE A 176 14.43 1.27 -10.56
CA PHE A 176 14.19 -0.16 -10.39
C PHE A 176 15.49 -0.93 -10.62
N TYR A 177 15.90 -1.77 -9.67
CA TYR A 177 17.17 -2.49 -9.73
C TYR A 177 17.07 -3.90 -9.16
N GLY A 178 17.52 -4.89 -9.94
CA GLY A 178 17.62 -6.29 -9.50
C GLY A 178 19.03 -6.84 -9.67
N GLY A 179 19.40 -7.79 -8.80
CA GLY A 179 20.68 -8.50 -8.90
C GLY A 179 20.85 -9.26 -10.23
N SER A 180 22.09 -9.52 -10.63
CA SER A 180 22.47 -10.12 -11.91
C SER A 180 22.13 -11.62 -12.06
N SER A 181 21.19 -12.16 -11.30
CA SER A 181 20.85 -13.58 -11.33
C SER A 181 19.35 -13.79 -11.15
N PHE A 182 18.73 -14.38 -12.18
CA PHE A 182 17.31 -14.82 -12.25
C PHE A 182 16.32 -13.65 -12.42
N GLY A 183 15.18 -13.74 -13.11
CA GLY A 183 14.45 -14.81 -13.76
C GLY A 183 12.99 -14.34 -13.80
N TYR A 184 12.56 -13.75 -14.93
CA TYR A 184 11.20 -13.23 -15.18
C TYR A 184 10.61 -12.37 -14.04
N TYR A 185 11.12 -11.14 -13.84
CA TYR A 185 10.37 -10.16 -13.07
C TYR A 185 9.11 -9.78 -13.87
N ASN A 186 7.93 -9.85 -13.25
CA ASN A 186 6.69 -9.40 -13.88
C ASN A 186 6.51 -7.91 -13.58
N ILE A 187 7.28 -7.09 -14.30
CA ILE A 187 7.29 -5.65 -14.16
C ILE A 187 6.75 -5.04 -15.45
N ASP A 188 5.57 -4.45 -15.37
CA ASP A 188 4.92 -3.86 -16.52
C ASP A 188 4.09 -2.64 -16.12
N TYR A 189 3.79 -1.77 -17.09
CA TYR A 189 3.04 -0.53 -16.85
C TYR A 189 3.63 0.30 -15.70
N CYS A 190 4.94 0.44 -15.64
CA CYS A 190 5.63 1.20 -14.60
C CYS A 190 6.35 2.40 -15.21
N ALA A 191 6.69 3.39 -14.38
CA ALA A 191 7.46 4.54 -14.80
C ALA A 191 8.69 4.77 -13.93
N SER A 192 9.80 5.19 -14.54
CA SER A 192 11.04 5.51 -13.85
C SER A 192 11.67 6.77 -14.42
N PHE A 193 12.00 7.75 -13.58
CA PHE A 193 12.57 9.01 -14.05
C PHE A 193 13.44 9.70 -13.00
N GLY A 194 14.52 10.34 -13.44
CA GLY A 194 15.30 11.25 -12.60
C GLY A 194 15.99 10.59 -11.40
N ASN A 195 16.28 9.28 -11.45
CA ASN A 195 17.06 8.61 -10.41
C ASN A 195 18.57 8.80 -10.65
N GLY A 196 19.40 8.68 -9.61
CA GLY A 196 20.81 9.10 -9.65
C GLY A 196 21.77 8.23 -10.49
N LYS A 197 21.35 7.02 -10.87
CA LYS A 197 22.08 6.06 -11.73
C LYS A 197 21.11 5.48 -12.76
N ASN A 198 21.36 4.26 -13.22
CA ASN A 198 20.48 3.59 -14.21
C ASN A 198 19.06 3.48 -13.65
N ASP A 199 18.09 4.04 -14.38
CA ASP A 199 16.68 3.95 -14.01
C ASP A 199 16.17 2.50 -14.00
N LEU A 200 16.81 1.61 -14.79
CA LEU A 200 16.47 0.19 -14.98
C LEU A 200 17.72 -0.69 -15.12
N TRP A 201 17.74 -1.85 -14.47
CA TRP A 201 18.82 -2.85 -14.58
C TRP A 201 18.29 -4.26 -14.95
N PHE A 202 17.33 -4.35 -15.88
CA PHE A 202 16.81 -5.63 -16.41
C PHE A 202 16.02 -5.41 -17.70
N ASN A 203 15.58 -6.50 -18.35
CA ASN A 203 14.69 -6.42 -19.51
C ASN A 203 13.29 -5.99 -19.07
N LYS A 204 12.86 -4.80 -19.48
CA LYS A 204 11.57 -4.19 -19.11
C LYS A 204 10.41 -4.79 -19.90
N GLY A 205 9.22 -4.80 -19.29
CA GLY A 205 7.97 -4.95 -20.03
C GLY A 205 7.80 -3.87 -21.10
N GLY A 206 6.98 -4.13 -22.12
CA GLY A 206 6.78 -3.22 -23.25
C GLY A 206 6.14 -1.87 -22.88
N HIS A 207 5.53 -1.75 -21.70
CA HIS A 207 4.73 -0.59 -21.29
C HIS A 207 5.43 0.29 -20.24
N PHE A 208 6.77 0.28 -20.23
CA PHE A 208 7.56 1.07 -19.29
C PHE A 208 7.75 2.52 -19.78
N ILE A 209 7.46 3.50 -18.92
CA ILE A 209 7.59 4.94 -19.23
C ILE A 209 8.87 5.50 -18.57
N GLU A 210 9.69 6.21 -19.35
CA GLU A 210 10.97 6.79 -18.89
C GLU A 210 11.00 8.33 -19.01
N THR A 211 9.82 8.94 -19.11
CA THR A 211 9.65 10.39 -19.09
C THR A 211 9.21 10.86 -17.72
N ASP A 212 9.39 12.15 -17.45
CA ASP A 212 8.93 12.78 -16.21
C ASP A 212 7.45 12.43 -15.94
N PRO A 213 7.13 11.79 -14.80
CA PRO A 213 5.75 11.50 -14.46
C PRO A 213 4.91 12.75 -14.21
N LYS A 214 5.52 13.95 -14.09
CA LYS A 214 4.85 15.24 -13.86
C LYS A 214 3.90 15.15 -12.67
N ILE A 215 4.42 14.68 -11.54
CA ILE A 215 3.71 14.70 -10.26
C ILE A 215 3.52 16.17 -9.86
N VAL A 216 2.30 16.54 -9.49
CA VAL A 216 1.99 17.92 -9.09
C VAL A 216 2.75 18.25 -7.80
N GLU A 217 3.43 19.40 -7.78
CA GLU A 217 4.25 19.81 -6.64
C GLU A 217 3.44 19.86 -5.33
N GLY A 218 3.99 19.23 -4.28
CA GLY A 218 3.35 19.15 -2.97
C GLY A 218 2.14 18.20 -2.92
N GLN A 219 1.90 17.43 -3.97
CA GLN A 219 0.82 16.45 -4.07
C GLN A 219 1.36 15.12 -4.63
N TYR A 220 0.50 14.10 -4.69
CA TYR A 220 0.85 12.79 -5.26
C TYR A 220 0.09 12.45 -6.56
N ASN A 221 -0.74 13.36 -7.06
CA ASN A 221 -1.45 13.20 -8.32
C ASN A 221 -0.62 13.63 -9.52
N LEU A 222 -0.91 13.02 -10.66
CA LEU A 222 -0.28 13.33 -11.94
C LEU A 222 -0.91 14.58 -12.56
N ALA A 223 -0.08 15.42 -13.18
CA ALA A 223 -0.54 16.52 -14.01
C ALA A 223 -1.34 16.00 -15.22
N SER A 224 -2.21 16.84 -15.78
CA SER A 224 -3.01 16.45 -16.96
C SER A 224 -2.19 16.14 -18.21
N SER A 225 -0.94 16.60 -18.27
CA SER A 225 -0.01 16.35 -19.36
C SER A 225 0.97 15.20 -19.10
N SER A 226 0.79 14.45 -18.01
CA SER A 226 1.63 13.30 -17.67
C SER A 226 1.36 12.14 -18.62
N ASP A 227 2.42 11.52 -19.13
CA ASP A 227 2.33 10.29 -19.92
C ASP A 227 1.89 9.09 -19.06
N CYS A 228 2.08 9.17 -17.74
CA CYS A 228 1.69 8.12 -16.78
C CYS A 228 0.18 8.11 -16.48
N ARG A 229 -0.54 9.17 -16.89
CA ARG A 229 -1.98 9.30 -16.66
C ARG A 229 -2.75 8.45 -17.67
N ASN A 230 -3.66 7.60 -17.19
CA ASN A 230 -4.43 6.65 -18.01
C ASN A 230 -3.60 5.65 -18.84
N SER A 231 -2.31 5.49 -18.52
CA SER A 231 -1.37 4.61 -19.24
C SER A 231 -0.94 3.38 -18.44
N GLY A 232 -1.59 3.14 -17.29
CA GLY A 232 -1.41 1.93 -16.51
C GLY A 232 -2.06 0.71 -17.16
N ASN A 233 -2.02 -0.42 -16.45
CA ASN A 233 -2.58 -1.70 -16.88
C ASN A 233 -4.03 -1.53 -17.36
N PRO A 234 -4.36 -1.88 -18.63
CA PRO A 234 -5.66 -1.63 -19.24
C PRO A 234 -6.79 -2.50 -18.66
N GLY A 235 -6.44 -3.58 -17.95
CA GLY A 235 -7.40 -4.40 -17.20
C GLY A 235 -7.90 -3.72 -15.92
N LEU A 236 -7.30 -2.61 -15.51
CA LEU A 236 -7.67 -1.84 -14.33
C LEU A 236 -8.30 -0.49 -14.74
N LYS A 237 -9.19 0.01 -13.88
CA LYS A 237 -9.87 1.29 -14.05
C LYS A 237 -9.67 2.16 -12.82
N ASP A 238 -9.49 3.46 -13.03
CA ASP A 238 -9.54 4.45 -11.97
C ASP A 238 -11.01 4.58 -11.47
N PRO A 239 -11.27 5.13 -10.27
CA PRO A 239 -12.63 5.22 -9.72
C PRO A 239 -13.64 6.02 -10.56
N ASP A 240 -13.17 6.90 -11.44
CA ASP A 240 -13.99 7.66 -12.40
C ASP A 240 -14.34 6.86 -13.67
N GLY A 241 -13.81 5.63 -13.81
CA GLY A 241 -14.02 4.74 -14.94
C GLY A 241 -13.02 4.93 -16.10
N SER A 242 -12.06 5.85 -16.00
CA SER A 242 -10.97 5.96 -16.98
C SER A 242 -10.05 4.73 -16.90
N SER A 243 -9.21 4.55 -17.93
CA SER A 243 -8.12 3.57 -17.85
C SER A 243 -7.21 3.89 -16.68
N SER A 244 -6.70 2.87 -15.99
CA SER A 244 -5.90 3.09 -14.79
C SER A 244 -4.70 4.00 -15.07
N SER A 245 -4.48 4.98 -14.21
CA SER A 245 -3.22 5.72 -14.14
C SER A 245 -2.15 4.90 -13.40
N MET A 246 -0.87 5.23 -13.60
CA MET A 246 0.22 4.73 -12.74
C MET A 246 0.34 5.59 -11.47
N GLY A 247 1.00 5.07 -10.43
CA GLY A 247 1.29 5.80 -9.20
C GLY A 247 0.16 5.77 -8.18
N TYR A 248 0.29 6.59 -7.12
CA TYR A 248 -0.52 6.56 -5.90
C TYR A 248 -2.04 6.65 -6.11
N TYR A 249 -2.47 7.51 -7.03
CA TYR A 249 -3.87 7.66 -7.41
C TYR A 249 -4.27 6.70 -8.55
N GLY A 250 -3.43 5.77 -8.98
CA GLY A 250 -3.84 4.80 -9.99
C GLY A 250 -4.84 3.77 -9.44
N GLY A 251 -5.63 3.20 -10.35
CA GLY A 251 -6.31 1.93 -10.18
C GLY A 251 -7.60 1.97 -9.36
N PRO A 252 -8.28 0.82 -9.23
CA PRO A 252 -9.62 0.75 -8.66
C PRO A 252 -9.66 1.04 -7.16
N GLU A 253 -8.51 0.98 -6.48
CA GLU A 253 -8.36 1.25 -5.06
C GLU A 253 -7.70 2.59 -4.78
N ALA A 254 -7.65 3.49 -5.76
CA ALA A 254 -7.18 4.83 -5.50
C ALA A 254 -7.93 5.46 -4.30
N PRO A 255 -7.22 6.17 -3.41
CA PRO A 255 -7.85 6.86 -2.31
C PRO A 255 -8.85 7.86 -2.87
N THR A 256 -10.03 7.91 -2.25
CA THR A 256 -11.02 8.92 -2.57
C THR A 256 -11.35 9.69 -1.31
N PHE A 257 -11.29 11.00 -1.40
CA PHE A 257 -11.46 11.87 -0.24
C PHE A 257 -12.87 12.46 -0.23
N PRO A 258 -13.55 12.47 0.92
CA PRO A 258 -14.79 13.21 1.05
C PRO A 258 -14.48 14.71 1.02
N VAL A 259 -14.87 15.37 -0.07
CA VAL A 259 -14.82 16.81 -0.19
C VAL A 259 -16.16 17.38 0.26
N ILE A 260 -16.13 18.15 1.36
CA ILE A 260 -17.30 18.88 1.84
C ILE A 260 -17.68 19.92 0.79
N ILE A 261 -18.90 19.82 0.26
CA ILE A 261 -19.48 20.76 -0.71
C ILE A 261 -20.48 21.71 -0.07
N GLU A 262 -20.97 21.37 1.12
CA GLU A 262 -21.87 22.20 1.90
C GLU A 262 -21.65 21.86 3.38
N ALA A 263 -21.52 22.86 4.25
CA ALA A 263 -21.48 22.66 5.69
C ALA A 263 -22.27 23.76 6.40
N THR A 264 -23.29 23.35 7.14
CA THR A 264 -24.19 24.26 7.86
C THR A 264 -24.00 24.02 9.36
N PRO A 265 -23.33 24.93 10.08
CA PRO A 265 -23.25 24.88 11.53
C PRO A 265 -24.60 25.27 12.13
N VAL A 266 -25.04 24.52 13.14
CA VAL A 266 -26.24 24.79 13.94
C VAL A 266 -25.80 24.91 15.39
N LEU A 267 -26.05 26.06 16.01
CA LEU A 267 -25.89 26.23 17.45
C LEU A 267 -27.11 25.59 18.13
N ASN A 268 -26.86 24.61 18.98
CA ASN A 268 -27.86 23.90 19.74
C ASN A 268 -28.20 24.68 21.02
N ALA A 269 -29.40 24.41 21.57
CA ALA A 269 -29.87 25.06 22.79
C ALA A 269 -29.00 24.77 24.03
N ASP A 270 -28.20 23.70 24.01
CA ASP A 270 -27.24 23.33 25.06
C ASP A 270 -25.86 24.01 24.91
N GLY A 271 -25.72 24.92 23.93
CA GLY A 271 -24.48 25.63 23.65
C GLY A 271 -23.48 24.85 22.79
N THR A 272 -23.81 23.63 22.36
CA THR A 272 -22.97 22.87 21.44
C THR A 272 -23.19 23.31 19.99
N ILE A 273 -22.22 23.07 19.11
CA ILE A 273 -22.36 23.30 17.66
C ILE A 273 -22.43 21.94 16.97
N THR A 274 -23.48 21.72 16.18
CA THR A 274 -23.57 20.59 15.24
C THR A 274 -23.28 21.07 13.83
N ILE A 275 -22.34 20.44 13.15
CA ILE A 275 -22.07 20.71 11.72
C ILE A 275 -22.75 19.61 10.90
N LYS A 276 -23.74 20.00 10.08
CA LYS A 276 -24.28 19.12 9.03
C LYS A 276 -23.53 19.39 7.74
N ALA A 277 -22.78 18.41 7.25
CA ALA A 277 -22.02 18.52 6.01
C ALA A 277 -22.57 17.59 4.93
N LYS A 278 -22.64 18.10 3.70
CA LYS A 278 -22.77 17.30 2.48
C LYS A 278 -21.39 17.17 1.87
N ALA A 279 -20.97 15.95 1.60
CA ALA A 279 -19.69 15.67 0.95
C ALA A 279 -19.91 14.88 -0.34
N VAL A 280 -18.98 15.05 -1.28
CA VAL A 280 -18.83 14.17 -2.45
C VAL A 280 -17.46 13.52 -2.39
N SER A 281 -17.36 12.28 -2.82
CA SER A 281 -16.07 11.65 -3.03
C SER A 281 -15.39 12.30 -4.25
N ARG A 282 -14.13 12.71 -4.12
CA ARG A 282 -13.30 13.12 -5.26
C ARG A 282 -12.09 12.21 -5.39
N TYR A 283 -11.76 11.99 -6.66
CA TYR A 283 -10.58 11.34 -7.20
C TYR A 283 -9.72 12.41 -7.89
#